data_AF-A0A969WSW1-F1
#
_entry.id   AF-A0A969WSW1-F1
#
_cell.length_a   1.000
_cell.length_b   1.000
_cell.length_c   1.000
_cell.angle_alpha   90.00
_cell.angle_beta   90.00
_cell.angle_gamma   90.00
#
_symmetry.space_group_name_H-M   'P 1'
#
loop_
_entity.id
_entity.type
_entity.pdbx_description
1 polymer ?
#
loop_
_entity_poly.entity_id
_entity_poly.type
_entity_poly.pdbx_seq_one_letter_code
_entity_poly.pdbx_strand_id
1 'polypeptide(L)'
;MNKKTIIFLILSSLLFVACTQSKQHDTDELTNLEQRVETYIVERIIPKYHHSIEFHEKKEFNLNQLIADHKTPEIFSDIPSAFEENEAAFADLQELSNNTNIAYSMIYIFGYKDIETDPWYSSWMLMLLDENEEIVGHVRYNP
;
A
#
# COMPACT_ATOMS: atom_id res chain seq x y z
N MET A 1 -43.28 -16.83 -15.33
CA MET A 1 -42.12 -15.92 -15.31
C MET A 1 -41.25 -16.25 -16.51
N ASN A 2 -41.19 -15.38 -17.52
CA ASN A 2 -40.55 -15.70 -18.80
C ASN A 2 -39.02 -15.55 -18.70
N LYS A 3 -38.27 -16.45 -19.36
CA LYS A 3 -36.78 -16.47 -19.35
C LYS A 3 -36.14 -15.10 -19.69
N LYS A 4 -36.82 -14.25 -20.45
CA LYS A 4 -36.37 -12.89 -20.79
C LYS A 4 -36.33 -11.92 -19.59
N THR A 5 -37.17 -12.12 -18.58
CA THR A 5 -37.25 -11.24 -17.40
C THR A 5 -36.11 -11.52 -16.41
N ILE A 6 -35.62 -12.77 -16.36
CA ILE A 6 -34.52 -13.18 -15.47
C ILE A 6 -33.17 -12.65 -15.99
N ILE A 7 -32.98 -12.65 -17.31
CA ILE A 7 -31.74 -12.17 -17.94
C ILE A 7 -31.57 -10.65 -17.74
N PHE A 8 -32.66 -9.88 -17.75
CA PHE A 8 -32.61 -8.43 -17.56
C PHE A 8 -32.22 -8.03 -16.12
N LEU A 9 -32.64 -8.83 -15.12
CA LEU A 9 -32.30 -8.61 -13.71
C LEU A 9 -30.83 -8.92 -13.40
N ILE A 10 -30.25 -9.94 -14.05
CA ILE A 10 -28.84 -10.31 -13.88
C ILE A 10 -27.91 -9.28 -14.55
N LEU A 11 -28.33 -8.68 -15.67
CA LEU A 11 -27.56 -7.63 -16.34
C LEU A 11 -27.55 -6.31 -15.54
N SER A 12 -28.63 -6.03 -14.80
CA SER A 12 -28.73 -4.83 -13.97
C SER A 12 -27.97 -4.92 -12.65
N SER A 13 -27.69 -6.12 -12.13
CA SER A 13 -26.87 -6.30 -10.92
C SER A 13 -25.36 -6.27 -11.20
N LEU A 14 -24.93 -6.54 -12.44
CA LEU A 14 -23.52 -6.43 -12.85
C LEU A 14 -23.06 -4.97 -13.03
N LEU A 15 -23.98 -4.04 -13.29
CA LEU A 15 -23.66 -2.61 -13.41
C LEU A 15 -23.40 -1.93 -12.05
N PHE A 16 -23.84 -2.52 -10.94
CA PHE A 16 -23.56 -1.99 -9.59
C PHE A 16 -22.26 -2.52 -8.99
N VAL A 17 -21.69 -3.62 -9.50
CA VAL A 17 -20.40 -4.16 -9.05
C VAL A 17 -19.21 -3.42 -9.71
N ALA A 18 -19.44 -2.72 -10.82
CA ALA A 18 -18.41 -1.91 -11.47
C ALA A 18 -18.21 -0.52 -10.83
N CYS A 19 -19.12 -0.06 -9.96
CA CYS A 19 -19.00 1.22 -9.26
C CYS A 19 -18.20 1.16 -7.94
N THR A 20 -17.65 -0.01 -7.59
CA THR A 20 -16.61 -0.16 -6.56
C THR A 20 -15.23 -0.32 -7.17
N GLN A 21 -15.03 0.04 -8.45
CA GLN A 21 -13.72 0.46 -8.91
C GLN A 21 -13.24 1.52 -7.93
N SER A 22 -12.06 1.27 -7.36
CA SER A 22 -11.30 2.14 -6.46
C SER A 22 -11.77 3.58 -6.57
N LYS A 23 -12.11 4.21 -5.44
CA LYS A 23 -12.23 5.67 -5.36
C LYS A 23 -10.91 6.23 -5.89
N GLN A 24 -10.84 6.41 -7.20
CA GLN A 24 -9.79 7.10 -7.86
C GLN A 24 -10.06 8.53 -7.41
N HIS A 25 -9.21 8.95 -6.49
CA HIS A 25 -9.07 10.33 -6.09
C HIS A 25 -8.74 11.09 -7.40
N ASP A 26 -9.79 11.48 -8.14
CA ASP A 26 -9.73 12.18 -9.43
C ASP A 26 -9.83 13.71 -9.25
N THR A 27 -9.50 14.23 -8.05
CA THR A 27 -9.60 15.65 -7.69
C THR A 27 -8.51 16.16 -6.73
N ASP A 28 -7.30 15.60 -6.64
CA ASP A 28 -6.70 15.57 -5.29
C ASP A 28 -5.37 16.27 -5.10
N GLU A 29 -5.47 17.50 -4.57
CA GLU A 29 -4.43 18.03 -3.72
C GLU A 29 -4.17 17.03 -2.59
N LEU A 30 -2.92 16.55 -2.50
CA LEU A 30 -2.48 15.69 -1.42
C LEU A 30 -2.81 16.34 -0.08
N THR A 31 -3.35 15.56 0.85
CA THR A 31 -3.52 15.97 2.24
C THR A 31 -2.18 16.31 2.88
N ASN A 32 -2.21 17.06 3.99
CA ASN A 32 -0.98 17.40 4.73
C ASN A 32 -0.19 16.15 5.15
N LEU A 33 -0.86 15.05 5.49
CA LEU A 33 -0.20 13.80 5.85
C LEU A 33 0.48 13.15 4.63
N GLU A 34 -0.20 13.07 3.49
CA GLU A 34 0.33 12.49 2.26
C GLU A 34 1.54 13.28 1.75
N GLN A 35 1.50 14.61 1.80
CA GLN A 35 2.64 15.47 1.46
C GLN A 35 3.86 15.21 2.37
N ARG A 36 3.63 15.03 3.67
CA ARG A 36 4.69 14.71 4.64
C ARG A 36 5.28 13.33 4.39
N VAL A 37 4.43 12.34 4.09
CA VAL A 37 4.88 10.99 3.73
C VAL A 37 5.72 11.02 2.46
N GLU A 38 5.25 11.66 1.40
CA GLU A 38 6.01 11.77 0.14
C GLU A 38 7.37 12.45 0.38
N THR A 39 7.39 13.56 1.12
CA THR A 39 8.63 14.27 1.47
C THR A 39 9.60 13.37 2.23
N TYR A 40 9.11 12.68 3.27
CA TYR A 40 9.92 11.75 4.07
C TYR A 40 10.55 10.65 3.21
N ILE A 41 9.81 10.12 2.23
CA ILE A 41 10.29 9.08 1.32
C ILE A 41 11.35 9.58 0.36
N VAL A 42 11.12 10.73 -0.28
CA VAL A 42 12.11 11.33 -1.19
C VAL A 42 13.42 11.61 -0.45
N GLU A 43 13.35 12.08 0.79
CA GLU A 43 14.53 12.37 1.61
C GLU A 43 15.27 11.11 2.09
N ARG A 44 14.57 9.99 2.32
CA ARG A 44 15.18 8.78 2.90
C ARG A 44 15.56 7.70 1.90
N ILE A 45 14.74 7.47 0.90
CA ILE A 45 14.99 6.44 -0.13
C ILE A 45 15.89 7.02 -1.23
N ILE A 46 15.92 8.35 -1.37
CA ILE A 46 16.74 9.10 -2.34
C ILE A 46 16.59 8.54 -3.78
N PRO A 47 15.37 8.29 -4.28
CA PRO A 47 15.21 7.96 -5.70
C PRO A 47 15.58 9.19 -6.54
N LYS A 48 16.29 9.00 -7.67
CA LYS A 48 16.54 10.13 -8.59
C LYS A 48 15.26 10.62 -9.26
N TYR A 49 14.35 9.69 -9.54
CA TYR A 49 13.02 9.98 -10.06
C TYR A 49 11.99 9.26 -9.21
N HIS A 50 10.96 9.99 -8.80
CA HIS A 50 9.90 9.53 -7.90
C HIS A 50 8.54 9.93 -8.47
N HIS A 51 7.56 9.05 -8.31
CA HIS A 51 6.18 9.34 -8.66
C HIS A 51 5.24 8.64 -7.67
N SER A 52 4.47 9.42 -6.91
CA SER A 52 3.38 8.91 -6.08
C SER A 52 2.34 8.21 -6.94
N ILE A 53 2.03 6.96 -6.62
CA ILE A 53 1.03 6.17 -7.36
C ILE A 53 -0.26 6.10 -6.56
N GLU A 54 -0.21 5.66 -5.30
CA GLU A 54 -1.40 5.45 -4.48
C GLU A 54 -1.12 5.65 -2.99
N PHE A 55 -2.05 6.34 -2.32
CA PHE A 55 -2.16 6.39 -0.87
C PHE A 55 -3.37 5.58 -0.44
N HIS A 56 -3.15 4.63 0.47
CA HIS A 56 -4.24 3.85 1.06
C HIS A 56 -4.77 4.54 2.30
N GLU A 57 -5.95 4.13 2.75
CA GLU A 57 -6.55 4.66 3.98
C GLU A 57 -5.64 4.41 5.20
N LYS A 58 -5.48 5.44 6.04
CA LYS A 58 -4.87 5.33 7.36
C LYS A 58 -5.75 4.46 8.27
N LYS A 59 -5.18 3.41 8.85
CA LYS A 59 -5.86 2.46 9.75
C LYS A 59 -5.18 2.41 11.10
N GLU A 60 -5.92 2.02 12.15
CA GLU A 60 -5.33 1.67 13.44
C GLU A 60 -4.28 0.56 13.27
N PHE A 61 -3.15 0.71 13.94
CA PHE A 61 -2.06 -0.24 13.83
C PHE A 61 -2.43 -1.57 14.50
N ASN A 62 -2.32 -2.66 13.74
CA ASN A 62 -2.49 -4.02 14.25
C ASN A 62 -1.45 -4.94 13.60
N LEU A 63 -0.36 -5.20 14.34
CA LEU A 63 0.74 -6.03 13.87
C LEU A 63 0.29 -7.41 13.36
N ASN A 64 -0.60 -8.08 14.11
CA ASN A 64 -1.05 -9.42 13.74
C ASN A 64 -1.86 -9.40 12.45
N GLN A 65 -2.68 -8.37 12.26
CA GLN A 65 -3.44 -8.21 11.02
C GLN A 65 -2.51 -7.89 9.84
N LEU A 66 -1.53 -7.01 10.02
CA LEU A 66 -0.55 -6.67 8.98
C LEU A 66 0.26 -7.90 8.54
N ILE A 67 0.75 -8.69 9.49
CA ILE A 67 1.45 -9.95 9.18
C ILE A 67 0.53 -10.92 8.42
N ALA A 68 -0.76 -10.99 8.79
CA ALA A 68 -1.72 -11.86 8.13
C ALA A 68 -2.06 -11.41 6.70
N ASP A 69 -2.31 -10.11 6.51
CA ASP A 69 -2.68 -9.50 5.22
C ASP A 69 -1.55 -9.57 4.19
N HIS A 70 -0.31 -9.54 4.67
CA HIS A 70 0.89 -9.52 3.84
C HIS A 70 1.67 -10.84 3.85
N LYS A 71 1.08 -11.89 4.45
CA LYS A 71 1.64 -13.23 4.35
C LYS A 71 1.69 -13.63 2.87
N THR A 72 2.90 -13.75 2.34
CA THR A 72 3.16 -13.86 0.91
C THR A 72 2.37 -15.03 0.29
N PRO A 73 1.57 -14.80 -0.78
CA PRO A 73 0.90 -15.87 -1.51
C PRO A 73 1.89 -16.90 -2.05
N GLU A 74 1.52 -18.19 -2.05
CA GLU A 74 2.36 -19.29 -2.58
C GLU A 74 2.76 -19.10 -4.07
N ILE A 75 2.07 -18.20 -4.79
CA ILE A 75 2.31 -17.87 -6.21
C ILE A 75 3.66 -17.17 -6.43
N PHE A 76 4.27 -16.56 -5.40
CA PHE A 76 5.58 -15.91 -5.50
C PHE A 76 6.78 -16.87 -5.44
N SER A 77 6.57 -18.18 -5.58
CA SER A 77 7.67 -19.17 -5.67
C SER A 77 8.71 -18.83 -6.76
N ASP A 78 8.32 -18.02 -7.75
CA ASP A 78 9.14 -17.66 -8.91
C ASP A 78 10.14 -16.51 -8.64
N ILE A 79 9.99 -15.76 -7.53
CA ILE A 79 10.96 -14.76 -7.06
C ILE A 79 11.30 -15.05 -5.59
N PRO A 80 12.20 -16.02 -5.32
CA PRO A 80 12.51 -16.45 -3.96
C PRO A 80 13.01 -15.34 -3.03
N SER A 81 13.70 -14.32 -3.58
CA SER A 81 14.22 -13.21 -2.78
C SER A 81 13.10 -12.35 -2.17
N ALA A 82 11.94 -12.25 -2.81
CA ALA A 82 10.82 -11.45 -2.28
C ALA A 82 10.28 -12.04 -0.97
N PHE A 83 10.32 -13.38 -0.82
CA PHE A 83 9.94 -14.05 0.42
C PHE A 83 10.93 -13.72 1.55
N GLU A 84 12.23 -13.82 1.29
CA GLU A 84 13.28 -13.50 2.28
C GLU A 84 13.23 -12.02 2.69
N GLU A 85 13.03 -11.12 1.73
CA GLU A 85 12.88 -9.68 2.00
C GLU A 85 11.63 -9.38 2.84
N ASN A 86 10.51 -10.05 2.59
CA ASN A 86 9.30 -9.87 3.39
C ASN A 86 9.47 -10.39 4.81
N GLU A 87 10.03 -11.59 4.99
CA GLU A 87 10.30 -12.14 6.33
C GLU A 87 11.19 -11.18 7.14
N ALA A 88 12.23 -10.61 6.52
CA ALA A 88 13.06 -9.59 7.16
C ALA A 88 12.26 -8.31 7.49
N ALA A 89 11.47 -7.81 6.54
CA ALA A 89 10.65 -6.62 6.72
C ALA A 89 9.65 -6.75 7.88
N PHE A 90 9.00 -7.92 8.04
CA PHE A 90 8.07 -8.16 9.13
C PHE A 90 8.75 -8.44 10.46
N ALA A 91 9.96 -8.99 10.47
CA ALA A 91 10.79 -9.04 11.67
C ALA A 91 11.16 -7.63 12.16
N ASP A 92 11.59 -6.75 11.25
CA ASP A 92 11.88 -5.35 11.56
C ASP A 92 10.63 -4.61 12.06
N LEU A 93 9.46 -4.84 11.45
CA LEU A 93 8.19 -4.28 11.91
C LEU A 93 7.87 -4.72 13.34
N GLN A 94 8.08 -6.00 13.66
CA GLN A 94 7.85 -6.53 15.00
C GLN A 94 8.80 -5.88 16.02
N GLU A 95 10.08 -5.74 15.69
CA GLU A 95 11.04 -5.04 16.55
C GLU A 95 10.65 -3.57 16.77
N LEU A 96 10.31 -2.84 15.69
CA LEU A 96 9.86 -1.45 15.76
C LEU A 96 8.62 -1.31 16.67
N SER A 97 7.64 -2.20 16.51
CA SER A 97 6.40 -2.17 17.28
C SER A 97 6.60 -2.43 18.78
N ASN A 98 7.66 -3.14 19.16
CA ASN A 98 8.00 -3.36 20.57
C ASN A 98 8.70 -2.15 21.20
N ASN A 99 9.37 -1.33 20.40
CA ASN A 99 10.23 -0.24 20.86
C ASN A 99 9.60 1.15 20.67
N THR A 100 8.52 1.25 19.90
CA THR A 100 7.90 2.51 19.48
C THR A 100 6.39 2.43 19.65
N ASN A 101 5.76 3.50 20.16
CA ASN A 101 4.30 3.58 20.20
C ASN A 101 3.75 3.89 18.80
N ILE A 102 3.30 2.87 18.09
CA ILE A 102 2.69 2.99 16.76
C ILE A 102 1.18 2.95 16.94
N ALA A 103 0.50 4.03 16.57
CA ALA A 103 -0.96 4.14 16.67
C ALA A 103 -1.64 3.80 15.34
N TYR A 104 -1.05 4.19 14.21
CA TYR A 104 -1.63 4.00 12.90
C TYR A 104 -0.63 3.47 11.87
N SER A 105 -1.17 2.88 10.81
CA SER A 105 -0.41 2.52 9.62
C SER A 105 -1.14 2.92 8.35
N MET A 106 -0.37 3.21 7.30
CA MET A 106 -0.88 3.59 5.99
C MET A 106 0.00 2.97 4.91
N ILE A 107 -0.59 2.42 3.85
CA ILE A 107 0.19 1.93 2.71
C ILE A 107 0.40 3.09 1.73
N TYR A 108 1.64 3.22 1.28
CA TYR A 108 2.04 4.13 0.23
C TYR A 108 2.71 3.34 -0.90
N ILE A 109 2.22 3.54 -2.13
CA ILE A 109 2.74 2.90 -3.33
C ILE A 109 3.31 4.00 -4.23
N PHE A 110 4.54 3.81 -4.66
CA PHE A 110 5.22 4.77 -5.52
C PHE A 110 6.08 4.11 -6.58
N GLY A 111 6.24 4.80 -7.70
CA GLY A 111 7.16 4.46 -8.75
C GLY A 111 8.52 5.13 -8.49
N TYR A 112 9.61 4.40 -8.72
CA TYR A 112 10.96 4.97 -8.72
C TYR A 112 11.82 4.44 -9.86
N LYS A 113 12.85 5.21 -10.22
CA LYS A 113 13.95 4.79 -11.09
C LYS A 113 15.21 5.63 -10.83
N ASP A 114 16.38 5.05 -11.09
CA ASP A 114 17.68 5.68 -10.83
C ASP A 114 18.25 6.42 -12.06
N ILE A 115 17.76 6.06 -13.24
CA ILE A 115 18.12 6.65 -14.54
C ILE A 115 16.81 7.00 -15.27
N GLU A 116 16.78 8.13 -15.96
CA GLU A 116 15.57 8.60 -16.63
C GLU A 116 15.02 7.62 -17.67
N THR A 117 15.89 6.85 -18.31
CA THR A 117 15.54 5.90 -19.37
C THR A 117 15.10 4.54 -18.85
N ASP A 118 15.30 4.27 -17.56
CA ASP A 118 14.93 2.99 -16.97
C ASP A 118 13.40 2.83 -16.90
N PRO A 119 12.90 1.59 -16.92
CA PRO A 119 11.51 1.34 -16.57
C PRO A 119 11.24 1.81 -15.13
N TRP A 120 10.00 2.22 -14.88
CA TRP A 120 9.55 2.50 -13.52
C TRP A 120 9.42 1.20 -12.74
N TYR A 121 9.98 1.16 -11.53
CA TYR A 121 9.78 0.10 -10.57
C TYR A 121 8.78 0.56 -9.51
N SER A 122 7.82 -0.29 -9.17
CA SER A 122 6.90 -0.02 -8.07
C SER A 122 7.52 -0.43 -6.74
N SER A 123 7.27 0.35 -5.70
CA SER A 123 7.64 0.06 -4.33
C SER A 123 6.41 0.18 -3.45
N TRP A 124 6.21 -0.80 -2.57
CA TRP A 124 5.20 -0.76 -1.53
C TRP A 124 5.86 -0.43 -0.21
N MET A 125 5.22 0.49 0.51
CA MET A 125 5.70 0.92 1.80
C MET A 125 4.58 0.99 2.80
N LEU A 126 4.82 0.40 3.96
CA LEU A 126 3.98 0.56 5.13
C LEU A 126 4.54 1.72 5.95
N MET A 127 3.83 2.84 5.99
CA MET A 127 4.14 3.98 6.83
C MET A 127 3.57 3.78 8.22
N LEU A 128 4.38 4.05 9.25
CA LEU A 128 4.03 3.86 10.66
C LEU A 128 3.93 5.24 11.32
N LEU A 129 2.82 5.47 12.01
CA LEU A 129 2.48 6.77 12.58
C LEU A 129 2.18 6.66 14.09
N ASP A 130 2.55 7.67 14.87
CA ASP A 130 2.13 7.80 16.26
C ASP A 130 0.70 8.38 16.41
N GLU A 131 0.27 8.62 17.65
CA GLU A 131 -1.05 9.17 17.98
C GLU A 131 -1.29 10.58 17.41
N ASN A 132 -0.23 11.32 17.11
CA ASN A 132 -0.27 12.67 16.52
C ASN A 132 -0.09 12.66 15.00
N GLU A 133 -0.11 11.47 14.37
CA GLU A 133 0.18 11.29 12.95
C GLU A 133 1.60 11.72 12.56
N GLU A 134 2.55 11.65 13.49
CA GLU A 134 3.97 11.79 13.18
C GLU A 134 4.55 10.49 12.64
N ILE A 135 5.36 10.58 11.60
CA ILE A 135 6.02 9.42 10.98
C ILE A 135 7.09 8.90 11.95
N VAL A 136 6.86 7.72 12.50
CA VAL A 136 7.80 7.07 13.43
C VAL A 136 8.62 5.95 12.77
N GLY A 137 8.22 5.53 11.58
CA GLY A 137 8.97 4.53 10.82
C GLY A 137 8.31 4.19 9.49
N HIS A 138 8.98 3.33 8.75
CA HIS A 138 8.46 2.74 7.53
C HIS A 138 9.02 1.34 7.36
N VAL A 139 8.29 0.49 6.63
CA VAL A 139 8.73 -0.85 6.24
C VAL A 139 8.46 -1.01 4.74
N ARG A 140 9.49 -1.39 3.97
CA ARG A 140 9.31 -1.80 2.57
C ARG A 140 8.94 -3.28 2.54
N TYR A 141 7.97 -3.64 1.72
CA TYR A 141 7.57 -5.03 1.53
C TYR A 141 7.18 -5.28 0.06
N ASN A 142 7.06 -6.54 -0.32
CA ASN A 142 6.63 -7.02 -1.62
C ASN A 142 5.25 -7.69 -1.48
N PRO A 143 4.15 -7.09 -1.94
CA PRO A 143 2.81 -7.67 -1.84
C PRO A 143 2.63 -8.92 -2.70
#